data_AF-A0A081NL78-F1
#
_entry.id   AF-A0A081NL78-F1
#
_cell.length_a   1.000
_cell.length_b   1.000
_cell.length_c   1.000
_cell.angle_alpha   90.00
_cell.angle_beta   90.00
_cell.angle_gamma   90.00
#
_symmetry.space_group_name_H-M   'P 1'
#
loop_
_entity.id
_entity.type
_entity.pdbx_description
1 polymer ?
#
loop_
_entity_poly.entity_id
_entity_poly.type
_entity_poly.pdbx_seq_one_letter_code
_entity_poly.pdbx_strand_id
1 'polypeptide(L)'
;MSELYQAKIDDFEEIIKKLREITDAKSDAAIARELGMTPQGFFNARKKGSIPFEKICYLAASKEISLDYLFFTNHKASIDEELLGVVVDCIRSDESELREAKLDFLLGEVSALYNSVVSLKSTEEVQKKLSEHINLMNKTILKRDLHQTKQHYLEYKEDLSDPLKEQLIELIKKMDMRLEKLENKIH
;
A
#
# COMPACT_ATOMS: atom_id res chain seq x y z
N MET A 1 18.84 3.98 0.25
CA MET A 1 17.98 4.03 -0.95
C MET A 1 17.79 2.60 -1.40
N SER A 2 16.78 1.92 -0.85
CA SER A 2 16.56 0.48 -1.03
C SER A 2 16.09 0.16 -2.44
N GLU A 3 16.55 -0.97 -2.98
CA GLU A 3 16.17 -1.62 -4.25
C GLU A 3 14.68 -2.01 -4.36
N LEU A 4 13.80 -1.41 -3.55
CA LEU A 4 12.43 -1.84 -3.28
C LEU A 4 11.38 -1.36 -4.32
N TYR A 5 11.79 -0.73 -5.42
CA TYR A 5 10.87 -0.23 -6.45
C TYR A 5 11.50 -0.24 -7.86
N GLN A 6 11.89 -1.41 -8.35
CA GLN A 6 11.93 -1.61 -9.80
C GLN A 6 10.69 -2.40 -10.21
N ALA A 7 9.52 -1.78 -10.07
CA ALA A 7 8.33 -2.23 -10.79
C ALA A 7 8.67 -2.16 -12.27
N LYS A 8 8.90 -3.33 -12.88
CA LYS A 8 9.20 -3.42 -14.30
C LYS A 8 7.89 -3.17 -15.05
N ILE A 9 7.87 -2.12 -15.87
CA ILE A 9 6.78 -1.90 -16.81
C ILE A 9 6.80 -3.07 -17.79
N ASP A 10 5.67 -3.73 -17.94
CA ASP A 10 5.50 -4.79 -18.90
C ASP A 10 5.70 -4.27 -20.32
N ASP A 11 6.27 -5.11 -21.18
CA ASP A 11 6.35 -4.76 -22.59
C ASP A 11 4.96 -4.78 -23.23
N PHE A 12 4.88 -4.21 -24.44
CA PHE A 12 3.62 -4.11 -25.17
C PHE A 12 2.90 -5.46 -25.29
N GLU A 13 3.62 -6.56 -25.50
CA GLU A 13 3.03 -7.87 -25.74
C GLU A 13 2.41 -8.45 -24.46
N GLU A 14 3.05 -8.29 -23.31
CA GLU A 14 2.47 -8.69 -22.02
C GLU A 14 1.24 -7.83 -21.65
N ILE A 15 1.27 -6.53 -21.93
CA ILE A 15 0.09 -5.66 -21.73
C ILE A 15 -1.08 -6.13 -22.60
N ILE A 16 -0.82 -6.44 -23.88
CA ILE A 16 -1.85 -6.96 -24.79
C ILE A 16 -2.38 -8.31 -24.34
N LYS A 17 -1.52 -9.19 -23.83
CA LYS A 17 -1.94 -10.48 -23.28
C LYS A 17 -2.88 -10.32 -22.10
N LYS A 18 -2.56 -9.46 -21.13
CA LYS A 18 -3.44 -9.12 -20.01
C LYS A 18 -4.77 -8.53 -20.49
N LEU A 19 -4.74 -7.65 -21.48
CA LEU A 19 -5.96 -7.11 -22.09
C LEU A 19 -6.83 -8.20 -22.73
N ARG A 20 -6.24 -9.19 -23.39
CA ARG A 20 -6.98 -10.34 -23.95
C ARG A 20 -7.66 -11.15 -22.85
N GLU A 21 -6.96 -11.44 -21.76
CA GLU A 21 -7.48 -12.19 -20.63
C GLU A 21 -8.68 -11.47 -19.99
N ILE A 22 -8.55 -10.16 -19.76
CA ILE A 22 -9.61 -9.32 -19.20
C ILE A 22 -10.85 -9.26 -20.10
N THR A 23 -10.64 -9.10 -21.40
CA THR A 23 -11.73 -8.80 -22.35
C THR A 23 -12.29 -10.04 -23.05
N ASP A 24 -11.73 -11.22 -22.77
CA ASP A 24 -11.96 -12.46 -23.54
C ASP A 24 -11.76 -12.28 -25.07
N ALA A 25 -10.91 -11.33 -25.45
CA ALA A 25 -10.68 -11.00 -26.85
C ALA A 25 -9.76 -12.03 -27.52
N LYS A 26 -10.32 -12.81 -28.45
CA LYS A 26 -9.57 -13.87 -29.17
C LYS A 26 -8.68 -13.35 -30.30
N SER A 27 -8.79 -12.08 -30.68
CA SER A 27 -8.04 -11.49 -31.80
C SER A 27 -7.68 -10.02 -31.56
N ASP A 28 -6.64 -9.53 -32.23
CA ASP A 28 -6.24 -8.11 -32.20
C ASP A 28 -7.38 -7.19 -32.66
N ALA A 29 -8.17 -7.63 -33.64
CA ALA A 29 -9.33 -6.87 -34.10
C ALA A 29 -10.45 -6.79 -33.04
N ALA A 30 -10.54 -7.76 -32.13
CA ALA A 30 -11.45 -7.69 -30.98
C ALA A 30 -10.91 -6.74 -29.91
N ILE A 31 -9.62 -6.81 -29.58
CA ILE A 31 -8.98 -5.86 -28.64
C ILE A 31 -9.10 -4.42 -29.15
N ALA A 32 -8.85 -4.19 -30.43
CA ALA A 32 -9.01 -2.88 -31.04
C ALA A 32 -10.41 -2.32 -30.80
N ARG A 33 -11.45 -3.15 -30.95
CA ARG A 33 -12.84 -2.76 -30.69
C ARG A 33 -13.09 -2.45 -29.22
N GLU A 34 -12.59 -3.26 -28.29
CA GLU A 34 -12.69 -2.99 -26.84
C GLU A 34 -12.00 -1.67 -26.47
N LEU A 35 -10.86 -1.35 -27.09
CA LEU A 35 -10.15 -0.08 -26.89
C LEU A 35 -10.77 1.11 -27.64
N GLY A 36 -11.87 0.92 -28.38
CA GLY A 36 -12.48 1.98 -29.20
C GLY A 36 -11.58 2.44 -30.36
N MET A 37 -10.78 1.54 -30.91
CA MET A 37 -9.86 1.76 -32.02
C MET A 37 -10.27 0.94 -33.26
N THR A 38 -9.81 1.38 -34.44
CA THR A 38 -9.90 0.55 -35.64
C THR A 38 -8.84 -0.56 -35.62
N PRO A 39 -9.09 -1.74 -36.20
CA PRO A 39 -8.07 -2.80 -36.29
C PRO A 39 -6.77 -2.33 -36.94
N GLN A 40 -6.86 -1.48 -37.97
CA GLN A 40 -5.70 -0.88 -38.63
C GLN A 40 -4.94 0.09 -37.71
N GLY A 41 -5.65 0.89 -36.92
CA GLY A 41 -5.04 1.80 -35.94
C GLY A 41 -4.29 1.03 -34.86
N PHE A 42 -4.88 -0.04 -34.35
CA PHE A 42 -4.25 -0.92 -33.37
C PHE A 42 -3.00 -1.63 -33.94
N PHE A 43 -3.11 -2.19 -35.15
CA PHE A 43 -1.97 -2.81 -35.84
C PHE A 43 -0.79 -1.84 -36.01
N ASN A 44 -1.06 -0.61 -36.44
CA ASN A 44 -0.04 0.42 -36.60
C ASN A 44 0.60 0.82 -35.26
N ALA A 45 -0.18 0.89 -34.18
CA ALA A 45 0.33 1.18 -32.83
C ALA A 45 1.24 0.06 -32.31
N ARG A 46 0.80 -1.20 -32.44
CA ARG A 46 1.58 -2.40 -32.11
C ARG A 46 2.90 -2.46 -32.88
N LYS A 47 2.86 -2.24 -34.19
CA LYS A 47 4.08 -2.24 -35.04
C LYS A 47 5.09 -1.16 -34.61
N LYS A 48 4.62 -0.04 -34.06
CA LYS A 48 5.47 1.05 -33.55
C LYS A 48 5.92 0.84 -32.10
N GLY A 49 5.44 -0.21 -31.42
CA GLY A 49 5.63 -0.41 -29.99
C GLY A 49 4.98 0.68 -29.12
N SER A 50 4.01 1.43 -29.67
CA SER A 50 3.36 2.53 -28.96
C SER A 50 2.10 2.04 -28.27
N ILE A 51 2.09 2.07 -26.94
CA ILE A 51 0.93 1.68 -26.14
C ILE A 51 -0.13 2.79 -26.24
N PRO A 52 -1.39 2.49 -26.63
CA PRO A 52 -2.47 3.47 -26.65
C PRO A 52 -2.96 3.76 -25.22
N PHE A 53 -2.10 4.41 -24.43
CA PHE A 53 -2.26 4.59 -22.98
C PHE A 53 -3.63 5.15 -22.61
N GLU A 54 -4.05 6.24 -23.25
CA GLU A 54 -5.33 6.88 -23.00
C GLU A 54 -6.52 5.92 -23.19
N LYS A 55 -6.48 5.08 -24.24
CA LYS A 55 -7.54 4.10 -24.52
C LYS A 55 -7.56 2.98 -23.48
N ILE A 56 -6.39 2.53 -23.06
CA ILE A 56 -6.25 1.54 -21.99
C ILE A 56 -6.80 2.10 -20.68
N CYS A 57 -6.51 3.36 -20.35
CA CYS A 57 -7.05 4.02 -19.16
C CYS A 57 -8.57 4.11 -19.17
N TYR A 58 -9.18 4.48 -20.30
CA TYR A 58 -10.64 4.49 -20.41
C TYR A 58 -11.24 3.10 -20.25
N LEU A 59 -10.65 2.09 -20.91
CA LEU A 59 -11.11 0.70 -20.77
C LEU A 59 -11.00 0.23 -19.31
N ALA A 60 -9.86 0.49 -18.67
CA ALA A 60 -9.60 0.13 -17.29
C ALA A 60 -10.62 0.78 -16.33
N ALA A 61 -10.90 2.08 -16.48
CA ALA A 61 -11.93 2.76 -15.71
C ALA A 61 -13.33 2.17 -15.95
N SER A 62 -13.67 1.82 -17.20
CA SER A 62 -14.99 1.29 -17.55
C SER A 62 -15.27 -0.12 -17.01
N LYS A 63 -14.23 -0.91 -16.77
CA LYS A 63 -14.31 -2.30 -16.29
C LYS A 63 -13.78 -2.46 -14.86
N GLU A 64 -13.50 -1.36 -14.17
CA GLU A 64 -12.96 -1.33 -12.80
C GLU A 64 -11.65 -2.13 -12.64
N ILE A 65 -10.76 -2.03 -13.64
CA ILE A 65 -9.48 -2.75 -13.66
C ILE A 65 -8.37 -1.86 -13.12
N SER A 66 -7.51 -2.44 -12.28
CA SER A 66 -6.28 -1.78 -11.84
C SER A 66 -5.33 -1.52 -13.02
N LEU A 67 -4.91 -0.26 -13.17
CA LEU A 67 -3.84 0.08 -14.11
C LEU A 67 -2.53 -0.60 -13.74
N ASP A 68 -2.29 -0.82 -12.44
CA ASP A 68 -1.06 -1.50 -12.02
C ASP A 68 -1.04 -2.95 -12.48
N TYR A 69 -2.21 -3.62 -12.46
CA TYR A 69 -2.35 -4.93 -13.08
C TYR A 69 -2.01 -4.89 -14.55
N LEU A 70 -2.49 -3.90 -15.31
CA LEU A 70 -2.25 -3.82 -16.75
C LEU A 70 -0.80 -3.54 -17.11
N PHE A 71 -0.14 -2.63 -16.38
CA PHE A 71 1.17 -2.08 -16.77
C PHE A 71 2.37 -2.69 -16.05
N PHE A 72 2.21 -3.34 -14.90
CA PHE A 72 3.34 -3.84 -14.12
C PHE A 72 3.31 -5.36 -13.96
N THR A 73 4.51 -5.96 -14.04
CA THR A 73 4.69 -7.38 -13.76
C THR A 73 4.35 -7.68 -12.29
N ASN A 74 3.68 -8.80 -12.01
CA ASN A 74 3.33 -9.32 -10.67
C ASN A 74 2.19 -8.65 -9.89
N HIS A 75 1.39 -7.79 -10.51
CA HIS A 75 0.11 -7.38 -9.91
C HIS A 75 -0.97 -8.41 -10.26
N LYS A 76 -1.90 -8.68 -9.33
CA LYS A 76 -3.08 -9.54 -9.56
C LYS A 76 -4.25 -8.71 -10.10
N ALA A 77 -5.08 -9.30 -10.95
CA ALA A 77 -6.29 -8.66 -11.50
C ALA A 77 -7.35 -8.39 -10.42
N SER A 78 -7.33 -9.22 -9.37
CA SER A 78 -8.22 -9.13 -8.21
C SER A 78 -7.41 -9.01 -6.93
N ILE A 79 -8.03 -8.41 -5.92
CA ILE A 79 -7.49 -8.42 -4.56
C ILE A 79 -7.54 -9.86 -4.05
N ASP A 80 -6.44 -10.30 -3.46
CA ASP A 80 -6.38 -11.55 -2.72
C ASP A 80 -7.02 -11.31 -1.34
N GLU A 81 -8.27 -11.73 -1.19
CA GLU A 81 -9.06 -11.49 0.03
C GLU A 81 -8.44 -12.14 1.26
N GLU A 82 -7.82 -13.32 1.11
CA GLU A 82 -7.15 -14.02 2.21
C GLU A 82 -5.92 -13.23 2.68
N LEU A 83 -5.08 -12.79 1.73
CA LEU A 83 -3.92 -11.96 2.04
C LEU A 83 -4.34 -10.59 2.61
N LEU A 84 -5.40 -9.98 2.09
CA LEU A 84 -5.96 -8.74 2.64
C LEU A 84 -6.42 -8.95 4.09
N GLY A 85 -7.06 -10.08 4.39
CA GLY A 85 -7.42 -10.46 5.75
C GLY A 85 -6.19 -10.49 6.68
N VAL A 86 -5.11 -11.14 6.25
CA VAL A 86 -3.85 -11.19 7.01
C VAL A 86 -3.27 -9.79 7.25
N VAL A 87 -3.32 -8.90 6.25
CA VAL A 87 -2.85 -7.50 6.40
C VAL A 87 -3.70 -6.77 7.44
N VAL A 88 -5.02 -6.89 7.36
CA VAL A 88 -5.94 -6.25 8.30
C VAL A 88 -5.73 -6.80 9.72
N ASP A 89 -5.61 -8.11 9.87
CA ASP A 89 -5.35 -8.76 11.17
C ASP A 89 -4.02 -8.29 11.77
N CYS A 90 -2.98 -8.12 10.94
CA CYS A 90 -1.70 -7.58 11.39
C CYS A 90 -1.82 -6.15 11.92
N ILE A 91 -2.55 -5.28 11.22
CA ILE A 91 -2.83 -3.90 11.65
C ILE A 91 -3.68 -3.86 12.92
N ARG A 92 -4.58 -4.84 13.10
CA ARG A 92 -5.48 -4.96 14.26
C ARG A 92 -4.89 -5.71 15.44
N SER A 93 -3.67 -6.26 15.31
CA SER A 93 -2.99 -6.96 16.39
C SER A 93 -2.73 -6.07 17.60
N ASP A 94 -2.61 -6.69 18.78
CA ASP A 94 -2.29 -5.99 20.03
C ASP A 94 -0.95 -5.24 19.98
N GLU A 95 -0.08 -5.63 19.05
CA GLU A 95 1.24 -5.06 18.85
C GLU A 95 1.19 -3.77 18.03
N SER A 96 0.09 -3.47 17.35
CA SER A 96 -0.07 -2.30 16.47
C SER A 96 -0.61 -1.08 17.22
N GLU A 97 0.02 0.09 17.02
CA GLU A 97 -0.50 1.38 17.50
C GLU A 97 -1.75 1.82 16.72
N LEU A 98 -2.03 1.21 15.57
CA LEU A 98 -3.20 1.52 14.73
C LEU A 98 -4.42 0.64 15.03
N ARG A 99 -4.31 -0.31 15.96
CA ARG A 99 -5.36 -1.32 16.19
C ARG A 99 -6.74 -0.74 16.48
N GLU A 100 -6.82 0.47 17.06
CA GLU A 100 -8.09 1.15 17.41
C GLU A 100 -8.50 2.22 16.40
N ALA A 101 -7.66 2.54 15.41
CA ALA A 101 -7.98 3.56 14.41
C ALA A 101 -9.13 3.10 13.50
N LYS A 102 -10.02 4.03 13.13
CA LYS A 102 -11.15 3.69 12.24
C LYS A 102 -10.62 3.26 10.88
N LEU A 103 -11.23 2.23 10.29
CA LEU A 103 -10.78 1.64 9.03
C LEU A 103 -10.69 2.67 7.89
N ASP A 104 -11.62 3.62 7.82
CA ASP A 104 -11.63 4.67 6.80
C ASP A 104 -10.34 5.51 6.80
N PHE A 105 -9.70 5.70 7.96
CA PHE A 105 -8.42 6.39 8.08
C PHE A 105 -7.21 5.49 7.82
N LEU A 106 -7.42 4.18 7.75
CA LEU A 106 -6.38 3.17 7.55
C LEU A 106 -6.33 2.64 6.12
N LEU A 107 -7.28 2.98 5.26
CA LEU A 107 -7.34 2.47 3.89
C LEU A 107 -6.03 2.67 3.12
N GLY A 108 -5.38 3.82 3.30
CA GLY A 108 -4.07 4.08 2.71
C GLY A 108 -2.99 3.11 3.20
N GLU A 109 -2.92 2.88 4.51
CA GLU A 109 -1.94 1.97 5.13
C GLU A 109 -2.21 0.51 4.79
N VAL A 110 -3.48 0.08 4.81
CA VAL A 110 -3.91 -1.25 4.38
C VAL A 110 -3.49 -1.49 2.94
N SER A 111 -3.73 -0.52 2.05
CA SER A 111 -3.37 -0.62 0.63
C SER A 111 -1.85 -0.68 0.45
N ALA A 112 -1.10 0.17 1.16
CA ALA A 112 0.37 0.18 1.08
C ALA A 112 0.98 -1.12 1.57
N LEU A 113 0.51 -1.64 2.70
CA LEU A 113 0.94 -2.92 3.27
C LEU A 113 0.62 -4.08 2.33
N TYR A 114 -0.62 -4.18 1.85
CA TYR A 114 -1.04 -5.20 0.89
C TYR A 114 -0.16 -5.19 -0.35
N ASN A 115 0.03 -4.02 -0.97
CA ASN A 115 0.88 -3.88 -2.15
C ASN A 115 2.34 -4.26 -1.89
N SER A 116 2.84 -4.06 -0.67
CA SER A 116 4.21 -4.43 -0.30
C SER A 116 4.44 -5.94 -0.16
N VAL A 117 3.36 -6.73 0.02
CA VAL A 117 3.46 -8.18 0.28
C VAL A 117 2.81 -9.06 -0.79
N VAL A 118 1.95 -8.51 -1.66
CA VAL A 118 1.21 -9.26 -2.68
C VAL A 118 2.09 -10.03 -3.67
N SER A 119 3.34 -9.59 -3.88
CA SER A 119 4.30 -10.25 -4.77
C SER A 119 5.17 -11.31 -4.10
N LEU A 120 5.08 -11.46 -2.78
CA LEU A 120 5.87 -12.41 -2.00
C LEU A 120 5.33 -13.84 -2.18
N LYS A 121 6.23 -14.82 -2.17
CA LYS A 121 5.89 -16.20 -2.54
C LYS A 121 5.70 -17.12 -1.35
N SER A 122 6.21 -16.75 -0.18
CA SER A 122 6.10 -17.55 1.03
C SER A 122 5.39 -16.81 2.16
N THR A 123 4.65 -17.57 2.97
CA THR A 123 3.98 -17.05 4.16
C THR A 123 4.98 -16.46 5.16
N GLU A 124 6.17 -17.05 5.28
CA GLU A 124 7.24 -16.56 6.15
C GLU A 124 7.75 -15.18 5.71
N GLU A 125 7.94 -14.96 4.41
CA GLU A 125 8.34 -13.65 3.85
C GLU A 125 7.27 -12.60 4.11
N VAL A 126 5.99 -12.96 3.91
CA VAL A 126 4.84 -12.07 4.19
C VAL A 126 4.83 -11.67 5.65
N GLN A 127 4.86 -12.64 6.58
CA GLN A 127 4.82 -12.36 8.02
C GLN A 127 5.99 -11.49 8.48
N LYS A 128 7.20 -11.80 8.02
CA LYS A 128 8.39 -11.01 8.32
C LYS A 128 8.23 -9.57 7.83
N LYS A 129 7.79 -9.39 6.57
CA LYS A 129 7.64 -8.06 5.98
C LYS A 129 6.57 -7.22 6.67
N LEU A 130 5.44 -7.84 7.02
CA LEU A 130 4.37 -7.18 7.77
C LEU A 130 4.85 -6.75 9.16
N SER A 131 5.55 -7.64 9.89
CA SER A 131 6.09 -7.32 11.21
C SER A 131 7.10 -6.16 11.16
N GLU A 132 8.02 -6.17 10.19
CA GLU A 132 8.96 -5.06 9.98
C GLU A 132 8.24 -3.73 9.74
N HIS A 133 7.20 -3.75 8.91
CA HIS A 133 6.44 -2.56 8.56
C HIS A 133 5.63 -2.03 9.75
N ILE A 134 4.92 -2.90 10.49
CA ILE A 134 4.20 -2.52 11.72
C ILE A 134 5.16 -1.92 12.75
N ASN A 135 6.33 -2.52 12.96
CA ASN A 135 7.34 -1.97 13.87
C ASN A 135 7.78 -0.56 13.47
N LEU A 136 8.02 -0.33 12.17
CA LEU A 136 8.39 1.00 11.65
C LEU A 136 7.25 2.01 11.82
N MET A 137 6.01 1.61 11.55
CA MET A 137 4.82 2.45 11.73
C MET A 137 4.62 2.82 13.20
N ASN A 138 4.65 1.83 14.10
CA ASN A 138 4.55 2.02 15.54
C ASN A 138 5.58 3.03 16.03
N LYS A 139 6.84 2.89 15.60
CA LYS A 139 7.91 3.83 15.92
C LYS A 139 7.58 5.25 15.44
N THR A 140 7.10 5.38 14.20
CA THR A 140 6.80 6.69 13.60
C THR A 140 5.65 7.39 14.30
N ILE A 141 4.56 6.66 14.55
CA ILE A 141 3.37 7.14 15.25
C ILE A 141 3.73 7.54 16.67
N LEU A 142 4.36 6.64 17.42
CA LEU A 142 4.72 6.87 18.81
C LEU A 142 5.68 8.07 18.94
N LYS A 143 6.65 8.21 18.04
CA LYS A 143 7.56 9.36 18.02
C LYS A 143 6.83 10.68 17.74
N ARG A 144 5.90 10.69 16.78
CA ARG A 144 5.08 11.87 16.47
C ARG A 144 4.21 12.25 17.67
N ASP A 145 3.49 11.29 18.23
CA ASP A 145 2.52 11.53 19.31
C ASP A 145 3.24 11.94 20.60
N LEU A 146 4.40 11.35 20.89
CA LEU A 146 5.29 11.75 21.98
C LEU A 146 5.78 13.19 21.79
N HIS A 147 6.21 13.55 20.58
CA HIS A 147 6.64 14.91 20.29
C HIS A 147 5.51 15.92 20.50
N GLN A 148 4.31 15.65 19.97
CA GLN A 148 3.13 16.50 20.16
C GLN A 148 2.75 16.62 21.64
N THR A 149 2.76 15.51 22.38
CA THR A 149 2.44 15.49 23.81
C THR A 149 3.45 16.31 24.61
N LYS A 150 4.76 16.21 24.29
CA LYS A 150 5.81 17.04 24.91
C LYS A 150 5.62 18.52 24.60
N GLN A 151 5.26 18.88 23.36
CA GLN A 151 5.00 20.26 22.97
C GLN A 151 3.80 20.83 23.73
N HIS A 152 2.67 20.13 23.76
CA HIS A 152 1.49 20.57 24.52
C HIS A 152 1.80 20.69 26.02
N TYR A 153 2.54 19.75 26.60
CA TYR A 153 2.95 19.86 27.99
C TYR A 153 3.78 21.13 28.23
N LEU A 154 4.75 21.45 27.36
CA LEU A 154 5.56 22.66 27.51
C LEU A 154 4.75 23.95 27.35
N GLU A 155 3.77 23.96 26.45
CA GLU A 155 2.90 25.09 26.18
C GLU A 155 1.94 25.38 27.35
N TYR A 156 1.32 24.35 27.92
CA TYR A 156 0.24 24.51 28.90
C TYR A 156 0.64 24.17 30.34
N LYS A 157 1.89 23.75 30.62
CA LYS A 157 2.28 23.27 31.96
C LYS A 157 1.97 24.24 33.09
N GLU A 158 2.07 25.55 32.90
CA GLU A 158 1.83 26.51 33.98
C GLU A 158 0.33 26.62 34.33
N ASP A 159 -0.55 26.33 33.37
CA ASP A 159 -2.01 26.38 33.50
C ASP A 159 -2.63 25.06 33.97
N LEU A 160 -1.86 23.96 33.97
CA LEU A 160 -2.33 22.65 34.38
C LEU A 160 -2.36 22.50 35.91
N SER A 161 -3.41 21.85 36.42
CA SER A 161 -3.44 21.38 37.81
C SER A 161 -2.35 20.32 38.05
N ASP A 162 -1.81 20.26 39.27
CA ASP A 162 -0.74 19.31 39.62
C ASP A 162 -1.08 17.83 39.31
N PRO A 163 -2.31 17.32 39.56
CA PRO A 163 -2.66 15.94 39.18
C PRO A 163 -2.56 15.68 37.67
N LEU A 164 -2.93 16.65 36.84
CA LEU A 164 -2.83 16.54 35.37
C LEU A 164 -1.38 16.60 34.89
N LYS A 165 -0.54 17.44 35.53
CA LYS A 165 0.91 17.48 35.24
C LYS A 165 1.55 16.12 35.51
N GLU A 166 1.27 15.53 36.66
CA GLU A 166 1.82 14.22 37.04
C GLU A 166 1.39 13.12 36.06
N GLN A 167 0.11 13.10 35.68
CA GLN A 167 -0.41 12.15 34.69
C GLN A 167 0.27 12.30 33.31
N LEU A 168 0.45 13.53 32.84
CA LEU A 168 1.13 13.80 31.56
C LEU A 168 2.62 13.42 31.61
N ILE A 169 3.31 13.72 32.70
CA ILE A 169 4.70 13.30 32.89
C ILE A 169 4.81 11.77 32.87
N GLU A 170 3.91 11.07 33.56
CA GLU A 170 3.89 9.61 33.58
C GLU A 170 3.59 9.03 32.18
N LEU A 171 2.64 9.63 31.45
CA LEU A 171 2.33 9.24 30.08
C LEU A 171 3.55 9.42 29.16
N ILE A 172 4.20 10.58 29.22
CA ILE A 172 5.42 10.87 28.45
C ILE A 172 6.51 9.83 28.75
N LYS A 173 6.74 9.51 30.03
CA LYS A 173 7.72 8.48 30.43
C LYS A 173 7.36 7.10 29.86
N LYS A 174 6.09 6.69 29.94
CA LYS A 174 5.62 5.41 29.38
C LYS A 174 5.82 5.36 27.86
N MET A 175 5.54 6.45 27.16
CA MET A 175 5.75 6.56 25.72
C MET A 175 7.23 6.51 25.34
N ASP A 176 8.11 7.24 26.06
CA ASP A 176 9.57 7.19 25.87
C ASP A 176 10.11 5.76 26.06
N MET A 177 9.72 5.07 27.14
CA MET A 177 10.14 3.68 27.40
C MET A 177 9.66 2.70 26.32
N ARG A 178 8.44 2.88 25.80
CA ARG A 178 7.92 2.06 24.70
C ARG A 178 8.69 2.30 23.41
N LEU A 179 9.02 3.56 23.11
CA LEU A 179 9.81 3.92 21.94
C LEU A 179 11.20 3.29 22.00
N GLU A 180 11.88 3.40 23.14
CA GLU A 180 13.19 2.77 23.35
C GLU A 180 13.16 1.25 23.14
N LYS A 181 12.11 0.56 23.63
CA LYS A 181 11.93 -0.88 23.39
C LYS A 181 11.77 -1.22 21.90
N LEU A 182 11.07 -0.38 21.13
CA LEU A 182 10.90 -0.57 19.69
C LEU A 182 12.22 -0.31 18.93
N GLU A 183 13.05 0.64 19.39
CA GLU A 183 14.35 0.92 18.78
C GLU A 183 15.35 -0.23 19.01
N ASN A 184 15.29 -0.87 20.17
CA ASN A 184 16.19 -1.96 20.54
C ASN A 184 15.82 -3.32 19.91
N LYS A 185 14.64 -3.47 19.30
CA LYS A 185 14.22 -4.71 18.58
C LYS A 185 14.81 -4.85 17.16
N ILE A 186 15.54 -3.85 16.66
CA ILE A 186 16.05 -3.80 15.27
C ILE A 186 17.56 -4.18 15.19
N HIS A 187 18.14 -4.74 16.25
CA HIS A 187 19.51 -5.28 16.28
C HIS A 187 19.49 -6.77 16.60
#